data_AF-A0A974HJB0-F1
#
_entry.id   AF-A0A974HJB0-F1
#
_cell.length_a   1.000
_cell.length_b   1.000
_cell.length_c   1.000
_cell.angle_alpha   90.00
_cell.angle_beta   90.00
_cell.angle_gamma   90.00
#
_symmetry.space_group_name_H-M   'P 1'
#
loop_
_entity.id
_entity.type
_entity.pdbx_description
1 polymer ?
#
loop_
_entity_poly.entity_id
_entity_poly.type
_entity_poly.pdbx_seq_one_letter_code
_entity_poly.pdbx_strand_id
1 'polypeptide(L)'
;MHRGHPQGYLRLRRICSSEEEYKHEVYKLYQRFKPREYKTRCLHKAYQGALAQTREDLLYKPHGLKNPSNRLILTFNDNDREVRSVIHKHWDILSKDPTLGQLVSPRALITYRRNTSIGDLLTHCHYQRGSGRACCKTPGTFRCGACEQCHFLKISNKFGSDRSNFAMYHYISCTTTFVVYLFTCHCGSMYVGKTTRMLKRRIYEHIRDIKNCNLMSSVAKHIYCSHNGHYSDSFFQGIDRLHGDIRGGDLENRLLQLETSWIFRLNTYKSEFGLNGHLNF
;
A
#
# COMPACT_ATOMS: atom_id res chain seq x y z
N MET A 1 10.98 -35.63 -16.77
CA MET A 1 10.67 -35.19 -15.39
C MET A 1 11.79 -35.59 -14.43
N HIS A 2 12.74 -34.68 -14.13
CA HIS A 2 13.71 -34.90 -13.05
C HIS A 2 13.00 -34.69 -11.71
N ARG A 3 12.50 -35.77 -11.09
CA ARG A 3 11.94 -35.69 -9.73
C ARG A 3 13.08 -35.35 -8.77
N GLY A 4 12.94 -34.23 -8.06
CA GLY A 4 13.96 -33.68 -7.17
C GLY A 4 14.44 -34.68 -6.11
N HIS A 5 15.69 -34.51 -5.68
CA HIS A 5 16.31 -35.35 -4.66
C HIS A 5 15.54 -35.25 -3.33
N PRO A 6 15.19 -36.36 -2.65
CA PRO A 6 14.45 -36.30 -1.40
C PRO A 6 15.33 -35.80 -0.24
N GLN A 7 15.51 -34.48 -0.15
CA GLN A 7 16.33 -33.82 0.88
C GLN A 7 15.69 -33.82 2.28
N GLY A 8 14.48 -34.38 2.43
CA GLY A 8 13.75 -34.39 3.70
C GLY A 8 14.44 -35.18 4.82
N TYR A 9 15.16 -36.25 4.49
CA TYR A 9 15.84 -37.09 5.50
C TYR A 9 16.94 -36.34 6.26
N LEU A 10 17.80 -35.59 5.56
CA LEU A 10 18.83 -34.74 6.18
C LEU A 10 18.25 -33.56 6.99
N ARG A 11 17.03 -33.13 6.66
CA ARG A 11 16.33 -32.09 7.43
C ARG A 11 15.77 -32.66 8.73
N LEU A 12 15.16 -33.85 8.70
CA LEU A 12 14.71 -34.53 9.91
C LEU A 12 15.88 -34.82 10.85
N ARG A 13 17.04 -35.20 10.30
CA ARG A 13 18.26 -35.45 11.08
C ARG A 13 18.75 -34.23 11.86
N ARG A 14 18.46 -33.01 11.37
CA ARG A 14 18.77 -31.75 12.07
C ARG A 14 17.74 -31.37 13.14
N ILE A 15 16.49 -31.75 12.94
CA ILE A 15 15.35 -31.35 13.78
C ILE A 15 15.21 -32.27 14.98
N CYS A 16 15.22 -33.58 14.75
CA CYS A 16 15.06 -34.58 15.79
C CYS A 16 16.29 -34.59 16.71
N SER A 17 16.05 -34.60 18.02
CA SER A 17 17.16 -34.59 19.01
C SER A 17 17.56 -36.00 19.44
N SER A 18 16.68 -37.00 19.24
CA SER A 18 16.94 -38.41 19.51
C SER A 18 16.89 -39.26 18.24
N GLU A 19 17.57 -40.40 18.27
CA GLU A 19 17.57 -41.39 17.19
C GLU A 19 16.20 -42.05 16.99
N GLU A 20 15.49 -42.29 18.08
CA GLU A 20 14.17 -42.91 18.11
C GLU A 20 13.14 -42.00 17.43
N GLU A 21 13.15 -40.70 17.79
CA GLU A 21 12.29 -39.69 17.17
C GLU A 21 12.63 -39.51 15.68
N TYR A 22 13.91 -39.53 15.32
CA TYR A 22 14.34 -39.49 13.93
C TYR A 22 13.80 -40.68 13.13
N LYS A 23 13.92 -41.91 13.63
CA LYS A 23 13.39 -43.11 12.96
C LYS A 23 11.88 -43.03 12.77
N HIS A 24 11.15 -42.55 13.77
CA HIS A 24 9.69 -42.38 13.70
C HIS A 24 9.27 -41.37 12.63
N GLU A 25 9.89 -40.19 12.62
CA GLU A 25 9.57 -39.14 11.64
C GLU A 25 10.01 -39.52 10.22
N VAL A 26 11.12 -40.23 10.09
CA VAL A 26 11.58 -40.79 8.81
C VAL A 26 10.59 -41.80 8.26
N TYR A 27 10.02 -42.66 9.10
CA TYR A 27 9.02 -43.62 8.68
C TYR A 27 7.75 -42.92 8.15
N LYS A 28 7.27 -41.88 8.85
CA LYS A 28 6.17 -41.03 8.38
C LYS A 28 6.50 -40.36 7.04
N LEU A 29 7.73 -39.87 6.88
CA LEU A 29 8.19 -39.25 5.64
C LEU A 29 8.23 -40.26 4.49
N TYR A 30 8.71 -41.48 4.75
CA TYR A 30 8.70 -42.58 3.78
C TYR A 30 7.27 -42.93 3.33
N GLN A 31 6.34 -43.04 4.27
CA GLN A 31 4.92 -43.29 3.97
C GLN A 31 4.29 -42.19 3.11
N ARG A 32 4.76 -40.94 3.18
CA ARG A 32 4.30 -39.85 2.30
C ARG A 32 4.91 -39.91 0.90
N PHE A 33 6.11 -40.46 0.76
CA PHE A 33 6.78 -40.57 -0.54
C PHE A 33 6.31 -41.78 -1.36
N LYS A 34 5.93 -42.89 -0.70
CA LYS A 34 5.50 -44.11 -1.39
C LYS A 34 4.26 -43.91 -2.29
N PRO A 35 3.18 -43.21 -1.87
CA PRO A 35 2.02 -42.92 -2.73
C PRO A 35 2.33 -41.95 -3.87
N ARG A 36 3.42 -41.18 -3.77
CA ARG A 36 3.88 -40.23 -4.81
C ARG A 36 4.82 -40.90 -5.83
N GLU A 37 4.85 -42.23 -5.85
CA GLU A 37 5.63 -43.07 -6.77
C GLU A 37 7.14 -42.79 -6.77
N TYR A 38 7.70 -42.39 -5.62
CA TYR A 38 9.16 -42.31 -5.51
C TYR A 38 9.75 -43.73 -5.49
N LYS A 39 10.78 -43.97 -6.31
CA LYS A 39 11.47 -45.27 -6.37
C LYS A 39 12.07 -45.61 -4.99
N THR A 40 11.77 -46.80 -4.47
CA THR A 40 12.23 -47.27 -3.15
C THR A 40 13.76 -47.20 -3.01
N ARG A 41 14.50 -47.54 -4.07
CA ARG A 41 15.97 -47.45 -4.11
C ARG A 41 16.49 -46.03 -3.85
N CYS A 42 15.80 -45.01 -4.39
CA CYS A 42 16.17 -43.61 -4.17
C CYS A 42 15.92 -43.17 -2.72
N LEU A 43 14.80 -43.61 -2.14
CA LEU A 43 14.46 -43.32 -0.75
C LEU A 43 15.44 -43.99 0.21
N HIS A 44 15.81 -45.25 -0.04
CA HIS A 44 16.77 -45.98 0.77
C HIS A 44 18.17 -45.34 0.70
N LYS A 45 18.64 -44.96 -0.49
CA LYS A 45 19.92 -44.26 -0.66
C LYS A 45 19.95 -42.93 0.09
N ALA A 46 18.85 -42.17 0.05
CA ALA A 46 18.73 -40.90 0.77
C ALA A 46 18.69 -41.10 2.29
N TYR A 47 18.02 -42.15 2.77
CA TYR A 47 18.00 -42.52 4.18
C TYR A 47 19.39 -42.94 4.69
N GLN A 48 20.09 -43.82 3.96
CA GLN A 48 21.46 -44.22 4.29
C GLN A 48 22.42 -43.02 4.30
N GLY A 49 22.31 -42.12 3.32
CA GLY A 49 23.11 -40.90 3.27
C GLY A 49 22.85 -39.95 4.45
N ALA A 50 21.63 -39.95 5.00
CA ALA A 50 21.28 -39.16 6.18
C ALA A 50 21.72 -39.82 7.49
N LEU A 51 21.74 -41.17 7.57
CA LEU A 51 22.29 -41.90 8.71
C LEU A 51 23.80 -41.75 8.83
N ALA A 52 24.51 -41.63 7.70
CA ALA A 52 25.96 -41.43 7.68
C ALA A 52 26.40 -40.06 8.23
N GLN A 53 25.47 -39.14 8.53
CA GLN A 53 25.77 -37.83 9.09
C GLN A 53 25.22 -37.73 10.52
N THR A 54 26.05 -37.21 11.43
CA THR A 54 25.63 -36.89 12.79
C THR A 54 24.83 -35.58 12.80
N ARG A 55 24.02 -35.39 13.84
CA ARG A 55 23.27 -34.14 14.03
C ARG A 55 24.22 -32.98 14.26
N GLU A 56 25.30 -33.23 14.99
CA GLU A 56 26.34 -32.27 15.36
C GLU A 56 27.04 -31.73 14.11
N ASP A 57 27.48 -32.61 13.20
CA ASP A 57 28.12 -32.21 11.94
C ASP A 57 27.19 -31.39 11.02
N LEU A 58 25.88 -31.69 11.09
CA LEU A 58 24.87 -31.02 10.30
C LEU A 58 24.51 -29.63 10.84
N LEU A 59 24.61 -29.42 12.15
CA LEU A 59 24.37 -28.14 12.82
C LEU A 59 25.61 -27.25 12.77
N TYR A 60 26.77 -27.83 13.05
CA TYR A 60 28.05 -27.13 13.09
C TYR A 60 28.87 -27.49 11.86
N LYS A 61 28.47 -26.97 10.70
CA LYS A 61 29.40 -26.95 9.57
C LYS A 61 30.55 -26.02 9.92
N PRO A 62 31.81 -26.46 9.91
CA PRO A 62 32.94 -25.54 10.02
C PRO A 62 32.78 -24.53 8.88
N HIS A 63 32.66 -23.25 9.24
CA HIS A 63 32.68 -22.17 8.28
C HIS A 63 34.07 -22.16 7.66
N GLY A 64 34.26 -22.90 6.56
CA GLY A 64 35.40 -22.72 5.70
C GLY A 64 35.52 -21.23 5.35
N LEU A 65 36.75 -20.71 5.34
CA LEU A 65 37.09 -19.35 5.00
C LEU A 65 36.27 -18.92 3.76
N LYS A 66 35.23 -18.12 3.99
CA LYS A 66 34.41 -17.60 2.90
C LYS A 66 35.22 -16.52 2.23
N ASN A 67 35.83 -16.83 1.10
CA ASN A 67 36.27 -15.78 0.20
C ASN A 67 35.05 -14.89 -0.11
N PRO A 68 35.14 -13.55 0.06
CA PRO A 68 34.07 -12.65 -0.30
C PRO A 68 33.88 -12.74 -1.82
N SER A 69 32.92 -13.56 -2.24
CA SER A 69 32.61 -13.78 -3.63
C SER A 69 31.40 -12.94 -3.98
N ASN A 70 31.62 -11.94 -4.82
CA ASN A 70 30.57 -11.03 -5.23
C ASN A 70 29.67 -11.75 -6.22
N ARG A 71 28.37 -11.78 -5.91
CA ARG A 71 27.37 -12.49 -6.70
C ARG A 71 26.53 -11.49 -7.46
N LEU A 72 26.42 -11.70 -8.76
CA LEU A 72 25.47 -10.98 -9.60
C LEU A 72 24.10 -11.65 -9.48
N ILE A 73 23.14 -10.95 -8.88
CA ILE A 73 21.78 -11.46 -8.68
C ILE A 73 20.90 -11.04 -9.86
N LEU A 74 20.47 -12.00 -10.68
CA LEU A 74 19.60 -11.78 -11.84
C LEU A 74 18.21 -12.40 -11.61
N THR A 75 17.21 -11.92 -12.33
CA THR A 75 15.91 -12.62 -12.41
C THR A 75 16.02 -13.71 -13.45
N PHE A 76 15.58 -14.93 -13.13
CA PHE A 76 15.57 -16.01 -14.12
C PHE A 76 14.66 -15.67 -15.31
N ASN A 77 15.16 -15.89 -16.53
CA ASN A 77 14.46 -15.68 -17.80
C ASN A 77 14.87 -16.79 -18.79
N ASP A 78 14.03 -17.07 -19.79
CA ASP A 78 14.29 -18.10 -20.81
C ASP A 78 15.50 -17.78 -21.69
N ASN A 79 15.83 -16.49 -21.85
CA ASN A 79 17.01 -16.02 -22.59
C ASN A 79 18.29 -15.96 -21.73
N ASP A 80 18.32 -16.65 -20.58
CA ASP A 80 19.44 -16.60 -19.63
C ASP A 80 20.79 -16.97 -20.26
N ARG A 81 20.80 -17.93 -21.19
CA ARG A 81 22.04 -18.38 -21.84
C ARG A 81 22.74 -17.25 -22.59
N GLU A 82 21.97 -16.40 -23.27
CA GLU A 82 22.49 -15.26 -24.02
C GLU A 82 23.00 -14.17 -23.08
N VAL A 83 22.21 -13.86 -22.04
CA VAL A 83 22.58 -12.89 -20.99
C VAL A 83 23.88 -13.32 -20.30
N ARG A 84 24.02 -14.59 -19.94
CA ARG A 84 25.26 -15.15 -19.37
C ARG A 84 26.45 -15.01 -20.31
N SER A 85 26.25 -15.31 -21.59
CA SER A 85 27.31 -15.21 -22.60
C SER A 85 27.85 -13.78 -22.69
N VAL A 86 26.95 -12.79 -22.73
CA VAL A 86 27.31 -11.37 -22.75
C VAL A 86 28.05 -10.96 -21.47
N ILE A 87 27.55 -11.35 -20.29
CA ILE A 87 28.18 -11.01 -19.01
C ILE A 87 29.59 -11.59 -18.93
N HIS A 88 29.78 -12.86 -19.29
CA HIS A 88 31.11 -13.48 -19.25
C HIS A 88 32.05 -12.88 -20.29
N LYS A 89 31.56 -12.54 -21.49
CA LYS A 89 32.35 -11.90 -22.55
C LYS A 89 32.88 -10.52 -22.14
N HIS A 90 32.09 -9.76 -21.38
CA HIS A 90 32.41 -8.37 -21.03
C HIS A 90 32.82 -8.18 -19.56
N TRP A 91 32.97 -9.27 -18.79
CA TRP A 91 33.32 -9.19 -17.36
C TRP A 91 34.68 -8.51 -17.13
N ASP A 92 35.62 -8.71 -18.05
CA ASP A 92 36.96 -8.13 -17.96
C ASP A 92 36.96 -6.61 -17.97
N ILE A 93 35.91 -5.95 -18.48
CA ILE A 93 35.76 -4.50 -18.41
C ILE A 93 35.68 -4.04 -16.95
N LEU A 94 34.91 -4.75 -16.12
CA LEU A 94 34.75 -4.46 -14.70
C LEU A 94 36.01 -4.86 -13.91
N SER A 95 36.66 -5.97 -14.29
CA SER A 95 37.90 -6.43 -13.64
C SER A 95 39.09 -5.50 -13.89
N LYS A 96 39.13 -4.81 -15.03
CA LYS A 96 40.23 -3.90 -15.41
C LYS A 96 40.03 -2.46 -14.91
N ASP A 97 38.88 -2.15 -14.32
CA ASP A 97 38.63 -0.83 -13.76
C ASP A 97 39.49 -0.60 -12.49
N PRO A 98 40.19 0.55 -12.37
CA PRO A 98 41.09 0.81 -11.23
C PRO A 98 40.38 0.84 -9.87
N THR A 99 39.09 1.18 -9.85
CA THR A 99 38.29 1.32 -8.63
C THR A 99 37.44 0.09 -8.35
N LEU A 100 36.78 -0.45 -9.38
CA LEU A 100 35.87 -1.58 -9.26
C LEU A 100 36.58 -2.94 -9.32
N GLY A 101 37.72 -3.04 -10.02
CA GLY A 101 38.46 -4.30 -10.15
C GLY A 101 38.89 -4.89 -8.81
N GLN A 102 39.22 -4.03 -7.83
CA GLN A 102 39.56 -4.46 -6.45
C GLN A 102 38.34 -5.00 -5.69
N LEU A 103 37.14 -4.60 -6.08
CA LEU A 103 35.87 -4.93 -5.44
C LEU A 103 35.11 -6.04 -6.17
N VAL A 104 35.61 -6.58 -7.28
CA VAL A 104 34.89 -7.55 -8.12
C VAL A 104 35.66 -8.87 -8.20
N SER A 105 34.94 -9.99 -8.16
CA SER A 105 35.58 -11.31 -8.24
C SER A 105 36.12 -11.58 -9.65
N PRO A 106 37.20 -12.39 -9.82
CA PRO A 106 37.79 -12.69 -11.13
C PRO A 106 36.82 -13.29 -12.16
N ARG A 107 35.72 -13.90 -11.70
CA ARG A 107 34.62 -14.39 -12.54
C ARG A 107 33.29 -14.00 -11.95
N ALA A 108 32.34 -13.64 -12.81
CA ALA A 108 30.95 -13.41 -12.46
C ALA A 108 30.32 -14.67 -11.85
N LEU A 109 29.95 -14.63 -10.57
CA LEU A 109 29.09 -15.65 -9.97
C LEU A 109 27.64 -15.21 -10.10
N ILE A 110 26.92 -15.80 -11.06
CA ILE A 110 25.53 -15.45 -11.33
C ILE A 110 24.60 -16.30 -10.47
N THR A 111 23.73 -15.64 -9.70
CA THR A 111 22.68 -16.27 -8.88
C THR A 111 21.32 -15.76 -9.34
N TYR A 112 20.32 -16.64 -9.39
CA TYR A 112 18.98 -16.26 -9.82
C TYR A 112 18.03 -16.06 -8.64
N ARG A 113 17.26 -14.97 -8.69
CA ARG A 113 15.97 -14.88 -8.02
C ARG A 113 14.89 -15.50 -8.92
N ARG A 114 13.88 -16.14 -8.31
CA ARG A 114 12.71 -16.64 -9.03
C ARG A 114 12.03 -15.47 -9.77
N ASN A 115 11.51 -15.74 -10.96
CA ASN A 115 10.65 -14.78 -11.62
C ASN A 115 9.28 -14.73 -10.92
N THR A 116 8.53 -13.64 -11.11
CA THR A 116 7.14 -13.52 -10.63
C THR A 116 6.27 -14.49 -11.40
N SER A 117 5.71 -15.49 -10.71
CA SER A 117 4.75 -16.41 -11.33
C SER A 117 3.36 -15.79 -11.42
N ILE A 118 2.50 -16.34 -12.30
CA ILE A 118 1.06 -16.03 -12.31
C ILE A 118 0.47 -16.27 -10.91
N GLY A 119 0.91 -17.33 -10.23
CA GLY A 119 0.56 -17.58 -8.85
C GLY A 119 0.92 -16.41 -7.93
N ASP A 120 2.14 -15.88 -7.99
CA ASP A 120 2.53 -14.70 -7.20
C ASP A 120 1.69 -13.46 -7.56
N LEU A 121 1.30 -13.30 -8.83
CA LEU A 121 0.43 -12.20 -9.27
C LEU A 121 -1.01 -12.35 -8.73
N LEU A 122 -1.54 -13.57 -8.70
CA LEU A 122 -2.94 -13.85 -8.36
C LEU A 122 -3.17 -14.18 -6.87
N THR A 123 -2.18 -14.74 -6.17
CA THR A 123 -2.33 -15.28 -4.80
C THR A 123 -2.01 -14.27 -3.71
N HIS A 124 -1.40 -13.14 -4.06
CA HIS A 124 -1.26 -12.04 -3.12
C HIS A 124 -2.59 -11.29 -2.98
N CYS A 125 -3.26 -11.51 -1.85
CA CYS A 125 -4.38 -10.68 -1.44
C CYS A 125 -3.87 -9.24 -1.29
N HIS A 126 -4.30 -8.34 -2.18
CA HIS A 126 -4.05 -6.90 -2.08
C HIS A 126 -4.72 -6.24 -0.88
N TYR A 127 -5.32 -7.02 0.02
CA TYR A 127 -5.75 -6.56 1.33
C TYR A 127 -4.52 -6.14 2.13
N GLN A 128 -4.18 -4.86 1.98
CA GLN A 128 -3.50 -4.17 3.06
C GLN A 128 -4.51 -4.15 4.20
N ARG A 129 -4.24 -4.89 5.29
CA ARG A 129 -4.76 -4.44 6.59
C ARG A 129 -4.38 -2.98 6.67
N GLY A 130 -5.35 -2.08 6.55
CA GLY A 130 -5.11 -0.64 6.62
C GLY A 130 -4.15 -0.45 7.78
N SER A 131 -2.98 0.15 7.52
CA SER A 131 -1.83 0.09 8.43
C SER A 131 -2.35 0.24 9.84
N GLY A 132 -2.16 -0.77 10.69
CA GLY A 132 -2.62 -0.80 12.08
C GLY A 132 -2.03 0.31 12.96
N ARG A 133 -1.39 1.32 12.35
CA ARG A 133 -1.26 2.67 12.89
C ARG A 133 -2.57 3.45 12.72
N ALA A 134 -3.70 2.87 13.09
CA ALA A 134 -4.82 3.63 13.63
C ALA A 134 -4.58 3.82 15.13
N CYS A 135 -3.42 4.38 15.49
CA CYS A 135 -3.24 4.90 16.83
C CYS A 135 -4.05 6.21 16.87
N CYS A 136 -5.32 6.08 17.25
CA CYS A 136 -6.12 7.17 17.77
C CYS A 136 -6.36 8.35 16.80
N LYS A 137 -6.99 8.09 15.64
CA LYS A 137 -7.62 9.18 14.87
C LYS A 137 -9.10 9.18 15.17
N THR A 138 -9.49 9.89 16.23
CA THR A 138 -10.89 10.22 16.51
C THR A 138 -11.54 10.78 15.25
N PRO A 139 -12.72 10.30 14.84
CA PRO A 139 -13.42 10.85 13.68
C PRO A 139 -13.66 12.35 13.83
N GLY A 140 -13.47 13.09 12.74
CA GLY A 140 -13.61 14.53 12.75
C GLY A 140 -12.76 15.26 11.72
N THR A 141 -12.95 16.58 11.66
CA THR A 141 -12.09 17.51 10.93
C THR A 141 -10.98 18.04 11.84
N PHE A 142 -9.73 18.00 11.36
CA PHE A 142 -8.55 18.44 12.11
C PHE A 142 -7.63 19.34 11.27
N ARG A 143 -6.91 20.22 11.96
CA ARG A 143 -5.89 21.09 11.34
C ARG A 143 -4.55 20.35 11.26
N CYS A 144 -3.79 20.53 10.18
CA CYS A 144 -2.41 20.01 10.11
C CYS A 144 -1.38 20.88 10.83
N GLY A 145 -1.76 22.08 11.29
CA GLY A 145 -0.87 22.97 12.05
C GLY A 145 0.17 23.74 11.21
N ALA A 146 0.43 23.33 9.97
CA ALA A 146 1.48 23.91 9.12
C ALA A 146 0.96 24.68 7.89
N CYS A 147 -0.37 24.86 7.75
CA CYS A 147 -0.98 25.45 6.55
C CYS A 147 -1.78 26.71 6.85
N GLU A 148 -1.69 27.74 6.01
CA GLU A 148 -2.48 28.98 6.18
C GLU A 148 -3.99 28.72 6.10
N GLN A 149 -4.41 27.81 5.21
CA GLN A 149 -5.82 27.49 4.98
C GLN A 149 -6.46 26.77 6.18
N CYS A 150 -5.64 26.29 7.12
CA CYS A 150 -6.10 25.57 8.29
C CYS A 150 -6.90 26.47 9.24
N HIS A 151 -6.71 27.80 9.20
CA HIS A 151 -7.50 28.74 9.98
C HIS A 151 -9.00 28.69 9.61
N PHE A 152 -9.32 28.46 8.34
CA PHE A 152 -10.70 28.34 7.85
C PHE A 152 -11.33 26.97 8.17
N LEU A 153 -10.59 26.01 8.72
CA LEU A 153 -11.15 24.71 9.12
C LEU A 153 -11.72 24.78 10.55
N LYS A 154 -12.97 24.38 10.69
CA LYS A 154 -13.60 24.14 11.99
C LYS A 154 -13.26 22.73 12.48
N ILE A 155 -12.66 22.65 13.67
CA ILE A 155 -12.38 21.37 14.33
C ILE A 155 -13.69 20.87 14.95
N SER A 156 -14.11 19.68 14.57
CA SER A 156 -15.39 19.12 14.99
C SER A 156 -15.46 17.63 14.69
N ASN A 157 -16.31 16.92 15.43
CA ASN A 157 -16.72 15.54 15.15
C ASN A 157 -18.19 15.43 14.68
N LYS A 158 -18.84 16.57 14.48
CA LYS A 158 -20.23 16.69 14.01
C LYS A 158 -20.36 17.84 13.02
N PHE A 159 -21.37 17.77 12.14
CA PHE A 159 -21.65 18.79 11.14
C PHE A 159 -23.14 18.85 10.80
N GLY A 160 -23.55 19.95 10.16
CA GLY A 160 -24.91 20.19 9.71
C GLY A 160 -25.54 21.41 10.39
N SER A 161 -26.86 21.48 10.35
CA SER A 161 -27.65 22.59 10.89
C SER A 161 -28.29 22.22 12.24
N ASP A 162 -28.90 23.19 12.92
CA ASP A 162 -29.65 22.95 14.17
C ASP A 162 -30.77 21.91 13.99
N ARG A 163 -31.32 21.79 12.77
CA ARG A 163 -32.38 20.82 12.44
C ARG A 163 -31.84 19.45 12.02
N SER A 164 -30.58 19.37 11.59
CA SER A 164 -30.00 18.17 10.99
C SER A 164 -28.51 18.07 11.31
N ASN A 165 -28.20 17.38 12.40
CA ASN A 165 -26.85 17.23 12.92
C ASN A 165 -26.34 15.78 12.72
N PHE A 166 -25.18 15.63 12.12
CA PHE A 166 -24.60 14.34 11.73
C PHE A 166 -23.25 14.12 12.40
N ALA A 167 -23.01 12.88 12.85
CA ALA A 167 -21.70 12.47 13.34
C ALA A 167 -20.74 12.20 12.17
N MET A 168 -19.47 12.54 12.36
CA MET A 168 -18.40 12.25 11.42
C MET A 168 -17.86 10.85 11.65
N TYR A 169 -17.59 10.10 10.57
CA TYR A 169 -17.08 8.73 10.65
C TYR A 169 -15.61 8.59 10.24
N HIS A 170 -15.04 9.65 9.64
CA HIS A 170 -13.69 9.64 9.14
C HIS A 170 -12.84 10.72 9.81
N TYR A 171 -11.55 10.43 9.97
CA TYR A 171 -10.55 11.46 10.21
C TYR A 171 -10.22 12.17 8.91
N ILE A 172 -10.45 13.48 8.88
CA ILE A 172 -10.20 14.34 7.74
C ILE A 172 -9.36 15.55 8.19
N SER A 173 -8.38 15.91 7.39
CA SER A 173 -7.57 17.10 7.57
C SER A 173 -7.41 17.89 6.27
N CYS A 174 -6.91 19.11 6.36
CA CYS A 174 -6.38 19.94 5.25
C CYS A 174 -5.59 19.16 4.17
N THR A 175 -4.89 18.07 4.52
CA THR A 175 -4.05 17.30 3.60
C THR A 175 -4.74 16.07 3.01
N THR A 176 -5.98 15.80 3.41
CA THR A 176 -6.75 14.66 2.94
C THR A 176 -7.26 14.89 1.52
N THR A 177 -7.18 13.86 0.67
CA THR A 177 -7.67 13.81 -0.71
C THR A 177 -8.97 13.02 -0.81
N PHE A 178 -9.70 13.17 -1.93
CA PHE A 178 -11.02 12.54 -2.16
C PHE A 178 -12.02 12.82 -1.03
N VAL A 179 -12.23 14.11 -0.77
CA VAL A 179 -13.04 14.61 0.36
C VAL A 179 -14.31 15.26 -0.16
N VAL A 180 -15.43 14.98 0.51
CA VAL A 180 -16.62 15.83 0.49
C VAL A 180 -16.53 16.78 1.67
N TYR A 181 -16.66 18.08 1.41
CA TYR A 181 -16.56 19.13 2.41
C TYR A 181 -17.84 19.96 2.46
N LEU A 182 -18.06 20.57 3.62
CA LEU A 182 -19.13 21.51 3.90
C LEU A 182 -18.50 22.88 4.14
N PHE A 183 -18.96 23.89 3.42
CA PHE A 183 -18.76 25.29 3.75
C PHE A 183 -20.01 25.82 4.45
N THR A 184 -19.81 26.54 5.55
CA THR A 184 -20.89 27.21 6.28
C THR A 184 -20.54 28.70 6.39
N CYS A 185 -21.44 29.54 5.90
CA CYS A 185 -21.34 30.98 6.07
C CYS A 185 -21.78 31.38 7.48
N HIS A 186 -21.33 32.53 7.96
CA HIS A 186 -21.79 33.08 9.25
C HIS A 186 -23.31 33.35 9.30
N CYS A 187 -23.98 33.47 8.16
CA CYS A 187 -25.45 33.61 8.10
C CYS A 187 -26.20 32.27 8.19
N GLY A 188 -25.48 31.15 8.28
CA GLY A 188 -26.04 29.80 8.33
C GLY A 188 -26.21 29.14 6.96
N SER A 189 -26.01 29.86 5.86
CA SER A 189 -26.05 29.28 4.51
C SER A 189 -24.95 28.24 4.30
N MET A 190 -25.29 27.12 3.67
CA MET A 190 -24.41 25.97 3.51
C MET A 190 -24.14 25.63 2.05
N TYR A 191 -22.92 25.17 1.77
CA TYR A 191 -22.49 24.64 0.47
C TYR A 191 -21.78 23.30 0.66
N VAL A 192 -22.21 22.27 -0.04
CA VAL A 192 -21.51 20.99 -0.11
C VAL A 192 -20.71 20.94 -1.39
N GLY A 193 -19.45 20.51 -1.31
CA GLY A 193 -18.61 20.33 -2.48
C GLY A 193 -17.70 19.11 -2.37
N LYS A 194 -17.21 18.60 -3.50
CA LYS A 194 -16.16 17.57 -3.55
C LYS A 194 -14.80 18.09 -3.98
N THR A 195 -13.76 17.35 -3.63
CA THR A 195 -12.42 17.52 -4.21
C THR A 195 -11.65 16.20 -4.25
N THR A 196 -11.05 15.90 -5.40
CA THR A 196 -10.10 14.80 -5.56
C THR A 196 -8.70 15.18 -5.04
N ARG A 197 -8.39 16.48 -5.03
CA ARG A 197 -7.13 17.05 -4.55
C ARG A 197 -7.14 17.24 -3.03
N MET A 198 -6.03 17.67 -2.44
CA MET A 198 -5.97 17.98 -1.00
C MET A 198 -6.96 19.09 -0.64
N LEU A 199 -7.73 18.90 0.44
CA LEU A 199 -8.74 19.85 0.89
C LEU A 199 -8.23 21.30 1.00
N LYS A 200 -7.00 21.50 1.48
CA LYS A 200 -6.37 22.83 1.57
C LYS A 200 -6.31 23.58 0.23
N ARG A 201 -6.09 22.87 -0.89
CA ARG A 201 -6.07 23.49 -2.22
C ARG A 201 -7.46 23.99 -2.61
N ARG A 202 -8.50 23.20 -2.29
CA ARG A 202 -9.88 23.59 -2.58
C ARG A 202 -10.36 24.76 -1.73
N ILE A 203 -9.98 24.80 -0.45
CA ILE A 203 -10.26 25.95 0.43
C ILE A 203 -9.59 27.19 -0.12
N TYR A 204 -8.31 27.10 -0.49
CA TYR A 204 -7.58 28.23 -1.08
C TYR A 204 -8.27 28.79 -2.34
N GLU A 205 -8.77 27.91 -3.22
CA GLU A 205 -9.52 28.32 -4.42
C GLU A 205 -10.79 29.09 -4.07
N HIS A 206 -11.61 28.60 -3.13
CA HIS A 206 -12.80 29.32 -2.67
C HIS A 206 -12.46 30.69 -2.10
N ILE A 207 -11.41 30.78 -1.26
CA ILE A 207 -10.97 32.06 -0.71
C ILE A 207 -10.45 33.00 -1.81
N ARG A 208 -9.76 32.47 -2.82
CA ARG A 208 -9.31 33.25 -3.98
C ARG A 208 -10.50 33.78 -4.79
N ASP A 209 -11.52 32.96 -5.04
CA ASP A 209 -12.75 33.36 -5.73
C ASP A 209 -13.49 34.46 -4.95
N ILE A 210 -13.54 34.35 -3.62
CA ILE A 210 -14.08 35.37 -2.71
C ILE A 210 -13.22 36.64 -2.68
N LYS A 211 -11.93 36.61 -3.00
CA LYS A 211 -11.11 37.83 -3.08
C LYS A 211 -11.23 38.53 -4.43
N ASN A 212 -11.51 37.76 -5.48
CA ASN A 212 -11.54 38.22 -6.86
C ASN A 212 -12.95 38.56 -7.36
N CYS A 213 -13.97 38.64 -6.50
CA CYS A 213 -15.36 38.85 -6.92
C CYS A 213 -15.86 37.85 -7.97
N ASN A 214 -15.44 36.58 -7.91
CA ASN A 214 -15.83 35.60 -8.92
C ASN A 214 -17.30 35.17 -8.75
N LEU A 215 -18.22 35.89 -9.41
CA LEU A 215 -19.67 35.64 -9.33
C LEU A 215 -20.13 34.31 -9.94
N MET A 216 -19.24 33.56 -10.61
CA MET A 216 -19.51 32.21 -11.10
C MET A 216 -19.43 31.15 -9.99
N SER A 217 -18.69 31.43 -8.91
CA SER A 217 -18.66 30.58 -7.72
C SER A 217 -19.86 30.92 -6.84
N SER A 218 -20.72 29.94 -6.54
CA SER A 218 -21.91 30.19 -5.71
C SER A 218 -21.56 30.68 -4.31
N VAL A 219 -20.47 30.17 -3.74
CA VAL A 219 -19.92 30.64 -2.45
C VAL A 219 -19.47 32.09 -2.55
N ALA A 220 -18.67 32.44 -3.55
CA ALA A 220 -18.18 33.82 -3.70
C ALA A 220 -19.30 34.81 -4.01
N LYS A 221 -20.21 34.45 -4.94
CA LYS A 221 -21.41 35.23 -5.25
C LYS A 221 -22.22 35.54 -4.00
N HIS A 222 -22.47 34.53 -3.16
CA HIS A 222 -23.20 34.72 -1.90
C HIS A 222 -22.48 35.67 -0.95
N ILE A 223 -21.18 35.46 -0.70
CA ILE A 223 -20.41 36.34 0.20
C ILE A 223 -20.41 37.80 -0.27
N TYR A 224 -20.28 38.03 -1.57
CA TYR A 224 -20.33 39.40 -2.11
C TYR A 224 -21.72 40.00 -2.08
N CYS A 225 -22.73 39.31 -2.62
CA CYS A 225 -24.08 39.87 -2.75
C CYS A 225 -24.80 40.00 -1.41
N SER A 226 -24.56 39.08 -0.46
CA SER A 226 -25.27 39.06 0.82
C SER A 226 -24.49 39.70 1.96
N HIS A 227 -23.15 39.74 1.88
CA HIS A 227 -22.28 40.18 2.99
C HIS A 227 -21.24 41.22 2.58
N ASN A 228 -21.37 41.81 1.38
CA ASN A 228 -20.45 42.82 0.85
C ASN A 228 -18.97 42.38 0.90
N GLY A 229 -18.71 41.10 0.64
CA GLY A 229 -17.37 40.53 0.63
C GLY A 229 -16.84 40.09 2.01
N HIS A 230 -17.60 40.29 3.09
CA HIS A 230 -17.19 39.86 4.42
C HIS A 230 -17.46 38.36 4.62
N TYR A 231 -16.42 37.60 4.90
CA TYR A 231 -16.50 36.15 5.17
C TYR A 231 -15.91 35.77 6.53
N SER A 232 -15.65 36.76 7.39
CA SER A 232 -15.29 36.56 8.79
C SER A 232 -16.27 35.55 9.42
N ASP A 233 -15.75 34.60 10.20
CA ASP A 233 -16.53 33.52 10.84
C ASP A 233 -17.15 32.46 9.92
N SER A 234 -16.93 32.53 8.61
CA SER A 234 -17.25 31.42 7.71
C SER A 234 -16.18 30.34 7.78
N PHE A 235 -16.58 29.07 7.73
CA PHE A 235 -15.66 27.95 7.92
C PHE A 235 -15.96 26.76 7.00
N PHE A 236 -14.96 25.91 6.88
CA PHE A 236 -15.01 24.64 6.16
C PHE A 236 -14.88 23.46 7.14
N GLN A 237 -15.55 22.35 6.80
CA GLN A 237 -15.43 21.06 7.47
C GLN A 237 -15.28 19.98 6.40
N GLY A 238 -14.39 19.00 6.61
CA GLY A 238 -14.36 17.80 5.78
C GLY A 238 -15.35 16.80 6.36
N ILE A 239 -16.46 16.53 5.68
CA ILE A 239 -17.61 15.80 6.23
C ILE A 239 -17.59 14.31 5.90
N ASP A 240 -17.03 13.94 4.76
CA ASP A 240 -16.93 12.56 4.31
C ASP A 240 -15.73 12.37 3.37
N ARG A 241 -15.29 11.14 3.14
CA ARG A 241 -14.17 10.85 2.25
C ARG A 241 -14.26 9.46 1.65
N LEU A 242 -13.69 9.33 0.46
CA LEU A 242 -13.35 8.02 -0.08
C LEU A 242 -11.92 7.65 0.32
N HIS A 243 -11.74 6.38 0.63
CA HIS A 243 -10.42 5.78 0.69
C HIS A 243 -10.08 5.29 -0.72
N GLY A 244 -8.88 5.61 -1.21
CA GLY A 244 -8.43 5.17 -2.53
C GLY A 244 -8.40 3.65 -2.59
N ASP A 245 -9.34 3.03 -3.32
CA ASP A 245 -9.28 1.59 -3.60
C ASP A 245 -8.25 1.34 -4.71
N ILE A 246 -7.28 0.46 -4.43
CA ILE A 246 -6.23 0.04 -5.38
C ILE A 246 -6.82 -0.68 -6.59
N ARG A 247 -8.01 -1.28 -6.45
CA ARG A 247 -8.63 -2.14 -7.47
C ARG A 247 -9.29 -1.41 -8.63
N GLY A 248 -9.28 -0.08 -8.63
CA GLY A 248 -9.82 0.68 -9.74
C GLY A 248 -11.35 0.59 -9.80
N GLY A 249 -11.90 1.70 -10.24
CA GLY A 249 -13.31 2.02 -10.29
C GLY A 249 -13.36 3.52 -10.49
N ASP A 250 -14.47 4.04 -10.97
CA ASP A 250 -14.59 5.48 -11.14
C ASP A 250 -14.79 6.16 -9.78
N LEU A 251 -13.67 6.40 -9.08
CA LEU A 251 -13.63 7.10 -7.79
C LEU A 251 -14.22 8.50 -7.90
N GLU A 252 -14.13 9.13 -9.07
CA GLU A 252 -14.68 10.44 -9.29
C GLU A 252 -16.21 10.39 -9.34
N ASN A 253 -16.78 9.40 -10.04
CA ASN A 253 -18.23 9.14 -10.02
C ASN A 253 -18.74 8.75 -8.64
N ARG A 254 -18.01 7.90 -7.89
CA ARG A 254 -18.39 7.60 -6.50
C ARG A 254 -18.34 8.83 -5.60
N LEU A 255 -17.32 9.68 -5.77
CA LEU A 255 -17.20 10.92 -5.01
C LEU A 255 -18.30 11.91 -5.38
N LEU A 256 -18.70 11.95 -6.65
CA LEU A 256 -19.85 12.71 -7.14
C LEU A 256 -21.16 12.20 -6.54
N GLN A 257 -21.39 10.89 -6.52
CA GLN A 257 -22.57 10.30 -5.87
C GLN A 257 -22.61 10.63 -4.37
N LEU A 258 -21.45 10.58 -3.70
CA LEU A 258 -21.33 10.91 -2.29
C LEU A 258 -21.65 12.39 -2.02
N GLU A 259 -21.09 13.30 -2.82
CA GLU A 259 -21.41 14.74 -2.80
C GLU A 259 -22.91 14.98 -2.98
N THR A 260 -23.51 14.42 -4.02
CA THR A 260 -24.95 14.52 -4.29
C THR A 260 -25.78 14.04 -3.12
N SER A 261 -25.42 12.90 -2.52
CA SER A 261 -26.12 12.37 -1.34
C SER A 261 -26.11 13.35 -0.16
N TRP A 262 -24.99 14.05 0.05
CA TRP A 262 -24.86 15.04 1.12
C TRP A 262 -25.57 16.36 0.80
N ILE A 263 -25.59 16.80 -0.47
CA ILE A 263 -26.40 17.95 -0.90
C ILE A 263 -27.88 17.73 -0.55
N PHE A 264 -28.41 16.53 -0.82
CA PHE A 264 -29.79 16.19 -0.48
C PHE A 264 -30.02 16.08 1.04
N ARG A 265 -29.15 15.37 1.77
CA ARG A 265 -29.29 15.18 3.23
C ARG A 265 -29.22 16.49 4.01
N LEU A 266 -28.37 17.42 3.58
CA LEU A 266 -28.20 18.73 4.21
C LEU A 266 -29.11 19.81 3.60
N ASN A 267 -29.93 19.47 2.61
CA ASN A 267 -30.82 20.39 1.89
C ASN A 267 -30.11 21.62 1.31
N THR A 268 -28.83 21.52 0.93
CA THR A 268 -28.05 22.67 0.44
C THR A 268 -28.41 23.08 -1.00
N TYR A 269 -29.35 22.39 -1.63
CA TYR A 269 -29.95 22.76 -2.92
C TYR A 269 -31.14 23.72 -2.76
N LYS A 270 -31.70 23.87 -1.56
CA LYS A 270 -32.84 24.77 -1.31
C LYS A 270 -32.35 26.21 -1.17
N SER A 271 -32.91 27.12 -1.96
CA SER A 271 -32.46 28.52 -2.04
C SER A 271 -32.55 29.31 -0.73
N GLU A 272 -33.38 28.89 0.23
CA GLU A 272 -33.54 29.56 1.53
C GLU A 272 -32.26 29.49 2.39
N PHE A 273 -31.52 28.38 2.32
CA PHE A 273 -30.36 28.10 3.21
C PHE A 273 -29.17 27.44 2.47
N GLY A 274 -29.30 27.18 1.18
CA GLY A 274 -28.42 26.33 0.40
C GLY A 274 -27.80 27.07 -0.80
N LEU A 275 -26.52 26.83 -1.02
CA LEU A 275 -25.73 27.49 -2.06
C LEU A 275 -25.42 26.58 -3.26
N ASN A 276 -25.93 25.34 -3.30
CA ASN A 276 -25.77 24.42 -4.42
C ASN A 276 -26.84 24.68 -5.48
N GLY A 277 -26.50 25.42 -6.55
CA GLY A 277 -27.48 25.90 -7.55
C GLY A 277 -27.76 24.95 -8.74
N HIS A 278 -26.90 23.97 -9.02
CA HIS A 278 -27.09 23.02 -10.11
C HIS A 278 -26.74 21.61 -9.64
N LEU A 279 -27.75 20.74 -9.58
CA LEU A 279 -27.55 19.30 -9.47
C LEU A 279 -27.32 18.80 -10.91
N ASN A 280 -26.08 18.50 -11.26
CA ASN A 280 -25.77 17.81 -12.51
C ASN A 280 -26.18 16.34 -12.35
N PHE A 281 -27.39 16.02 -12.76
CA PHE A 281 -27.86 14.64 -12.94
C PHE A 281 -27.27 14.05 -14.22
#